data_AF-A0A7Y2PJ98-F1
#
_entry.id   AF-A0A7Y2PJ98-F1
#
_cell.length_a   1.000
_cell.length_b   1.000
_cell.length_c   1.000
_cell.angle_alpha   90.00
_cell.angle_beta   90.00
_cell.angle_gamma   90.00
#
_symmetry.space_group_name_H-M   'P 1'
#
loop_
_entity.id
_entity.type
_entity.pdbx_description
1 polymer ?
#
loop_
_entity_poly.entity_id
_entity_poly.type
_entity_poly.pdbx_seq_one_letter_code
_entity_poly.pdbx_strand_id
1 'polypeptide(L)'
;MSKFFIDRPIFAWVIALVIMLVGALSILKLPINQYPSIAPPAISIAVTYPGASAQTVQDTVVQVIEQQLNGIDHLRYVSSELLSE
;
A
#
# COMPACT_ATOMS: atom_id res chain seq x y z
N MET A 1 -26.86 25.87 23.55
CA MET A 1 -25.42 25.68 23.28
C MET A 1 -24.68 27.00 23.11
N SER A 2 -25.10 27.90 22.22
CA SER A 2 -24.42 29.19 21.96
C SER A 2 -24.35 30.14 23.16
N LYS A 3 -25.39 30.26 24.00
CA LYS A 3 -25.37 31.14 25.19
C LYS A 3 -24.28 30.76 26.21
N PHE A 4 -24.00 29.47 26.40
CA PHE A 4 -22.97 28.98 27.33
C PHE A 4 -21.55 29.45 26.94
N PHE A 5 -21.23 29.47 25.64
CA PHE A 5 -19.93 29.96 25.15
C PHE A 5 -19.83 31.50 25.16
N ILE A 6 -20.96 32.21 25.08
CA ILE A 6 -21.02 33.67 25.24
C ILE A 6 -20.76 34.06 26.70
N ASP A 7 -21.35 33.34 27.65
CA ASP A 7 -21.18 33.60 29.09
C ASP A 7 -19.81 33.14 29.61
N ARG A 8 -19.13 32.23 28.90
CA ARG A 8 -17.78 31.72 29.23
C ARG A 8 -16.82 31.81 28.04
N PRO A 9 -16.40 33.03 27.65
CA PRO A 9 -15.55 33.25 26.48
C PRO A 9 -14.17 32.58 26.59
N ILE A 10 -13.63 32.47 27.81
CA ILE A 10 -12.35 31.79 28.06
C ILE A 10 -12.46 30.29 27.72
N PHE A 11 -13.59 29.66 28.07
CA PHE A 11 -13.82 28.23 27.80
C PHE A 11 -13.93 27.96 26.29
N ALA A 12 -14.58 28.86 25.54
CA ALA A 12 -14.63 28.79 24.09
C ALA A 12 -13.23 28.84 23.46
N TRP A 13 -12.37 29.74 23.94
CA TRP A 13 -10.98 29.86 23.49
C TRP A 13 -10.13 28.64 23.81
N VAL A 14 -10.31 28.03 24.98
CA VAL A 14 -9.59 26.80 25.34
C VAL A 14 -9.94 25.67 24.36
N ILE A 15 -11.22 25.48 24.02
CA ILE A 15 -11.62 24.46 23.04
C ILE A 15 -11.06 24.78 21.65
N ALA A 16 -11.11 26.04 21.22
CA ALA A 16 -10.52 26.44 19.95
C ALA A 16 -9.01 26.14 19.89
N LEU A 17 -8.27 26.43 20.96
CA LEU A 17 -6.84 26.12 21.06
C LEU A 17 -6.56 24.62 21.05
N VAL A 18 -7.37 23.81 21.73
CA VAL A 18 -7.24 22.35 21.72
C VAL A 18 -7.48 21.79 20.31
N ILE A 19 -8.51 22.27 19.60
CA ILE A 19 -8.80 21.85 18.22
C ILE A 19 -7.65 22.25 17.28
N MET A 20 -7.14 23.47 17.40
CA MET A 20 -6.00 23.92 16.60
C MET A 20 -4.74 23.10 16.87
N LEU A 21 -4.47 22.75 18.13
CA LEU A 21 -3.29 21.96 18.51
C LEU A 21 -3.39 20.52 17.97
N VAL A 22 -4.56 19.89 18.06
CA VAL A 22 -4.82 18.57 17.46
C VAL A 22 -4.71 18.63 15.92
N GLY A 23 -5.23 19.69 15.30
CA GLY A 23 -5.11 19.93 13.87
C GLY A 23 -3.66 20.08 13.43
N ALA A 24 -2.87 20.89 14.13
CA ALA A 24 -1.45 21.10 13.85
C ALA A 24 -0.64 19.80 13.99
N LEU A 25 -0.88 19.01 15.05
CA LEU A 25 -0.24 17.70 15.21
C LEU A 25 -0.62 16.73 14.09
N SER A 26 -1.85 16.78 13.60
CA SER A 26 -2.31 15.92 12.51
C SER A 26 -1.63 16.28 11.19
N ILE A 27 -1.45 17.58 10.90
CA ILE A 27 -0.72 18.05 9.71
C ILE A 27 0.73 17.55 9.71
N LEU A 28 1.39 17.57 10.87
CA LEU A 28 2.78 17.13 11.01
C LEU A 28 2.94 15.61 10.95
N LYS A 29 1.93 14.84 11.36
CA LYS A 29 2.00 13.36 11.42
C LYS A 29 1.39 12.65 10.22
N LEU A 30 0.51 13.30 9.46
CA LEU A 30 -0.12 12.66 8.32
C LEU A 30 0.87 12.49 7.16
N PRO A 31 0.94 11.29 6.57
CA PRO A 31 1.76 11.08 5.39
C PRO A 31 1.19 11.88 4.21
N ILE A 32 2.07 12.57 3.50
CA ILE A 32 1.72 13.33 2.30
C ILE A 32 1.99 12.44 1.09
N ASN A 33 0.93 12.09 0.35
CA ASN A 33 1.01 11.33 -0.90
C ASN A 33 0.35 12.14 -2.04
N GLN A 34 0.92 12.11 -3.26
CA GLN A 34 0.36 12.83 -4.42
C GLN A 34 -0.96 12.22 -4.89
N TYR A 35 -1.07 10.90 -4.82
CA TYR A 35 -2.28 10.14 -5.09
C TYR A 35 -2.43 9.05 -4.02
N PRO A 36 -3.66 8.67 -3.64
CA PRO A 36 -3.87 7.49 -2.80
C PRO A 36 -3.34 6.25 -3.51
N SER A 37 -2.82 5.28 -2.75
CA SER A 37 -2.39 3.99 -3.29
C SER A 37 -3.63 3.19 -3.74
N ILE A 38 -4.01 3.36 -5.00
CA ILE A 38 -5.08 2.59 -5.65
C ILE A 38 -4.54 1.36 -6.38
N ALA A 39 -3.21 1.22 -6.48
CA ALA A 39 -2.57 0.09 -7.12
C ALA A 39 -2.79 -1.17 -6.26
N PRO A 40 -3.26 -2.28 -6.85
CA PRO A 40 -3.31 -3.56 -6.15
C PRO A 40 -1.89 -4.01 -5.76
N PRO A 41 -1.73 -4.71 -4.62
CA PRO A 41 -0.43 -5.27 -4.25
C PRO A 41 0.00 -6.32 -5.28
N ALA A 42 1.24 -6.25 -5.73
CA ALA A 42 1.85 -7.20 -6.65
C ALA A 42 3.10 -7.82 -6.02
N ILE A 43 3.29 -9.12 -6.24
CA ILE A 43 4.47 -9.87 -5.78
C ILE A 43 5.22 -10.32 -7.04
N SER A 44 6.50 -10.02 -7.13
CA SER A 44 7.37 -10.46 -8.23
C SER A 44 8.35 -11.53 -7.75
N ILE A 45 8.51 -12.58 -8.57
CA ILE A 45 9.49 -13.65 -8.35
C ILE A 45 10.44 -13.62 -9.54
N ALA A 46 11.71 -13.31 -9.29
CA ALA A 46 12.74 -13.26 -10.32
C ALA A 46 13.72 -14.42 -10.12
N VAL A 47 13.96 -15.19 -11.18
CA VAL A 47 14.92 -16.31 -11.20
C VAL A 47 15.77 -16.20 -12.45
N THR A 48 17.06 -16.50 -12.33
CA THR A 48 18.01 -16.51 -13.44
C THR A 48 18.57 -17.92 -13.59
N TYR A 49 18.47 -18.49 -14.79
CA TYR A 49 19.02 -19.82 -15.10
C TYR A 49 19.93 -19.73 -16.34
N PRO A 50 21.23 -19.43 -16.13
CA PRO A 50 22.17 -19.16 -17.22
C PRO A 50 22.39 -20.39 -18.12
N GLY A 51 22.41 -20.17 -19.44
CA GLY A 51 22.67 -21.22 -20.41
C GLY A 51 21.49 -22.16 -20.71
N ALA A 52 20.30 -21.86 -20.17
CA ALA A 52 19.08 -22.57 -20.50
C ALA A 52 18.24 -21.78 -21.53
N SER A 53 17.64 -22.50 -22.48
CA SER A 53 16.65 -21.91 -23.37
C SER A 53 15.41 -21.46 -22.60
N ALA A 54 14.67 -20.50 -23.15
CA ALA A 54 13.41 -20.02 -22.59
C ALA A 54 12.44 -21.18 -22.28
N GLN A 55 12.28 -22.14 -23.20
CA GLN A 55 11.49 -23.35 -22.97
C GLN A 55 11.96 -24.15 -21.74
N THR A 56 13.26 -24.33 -21.58
CA THR A 56 13.80 -25.11 -20.45
C THR A 56 13.46 -24.43 -19.12
N VAL A 57 13.60 -23.10 -19.04
CA VAL A 57 13.28 -22.33 -17.83
C VAL A 57 11.77 -22.37 -17.53
N GLN A 58 10.94 -22.29 -18.57
CA GLN A 58 9.49 -22.37 -18.44
C GLN A 58 9.06 -23.69 -17.78
N ASP A 59 9.50 -24.80 -18.35
CA ASP A 59 9.01 -26.14 -17.96
C ASP A 59 9.58 -26.58 -16.61
N THR A 60 10.82 -26.19 -16.31
CA THR A 60 11.53 -26.69 -15.11
C THR A 60 11.42 -25.80 -13.88
N VAL A 61 11.26 -24.49 -14.06
CA VAL A 61 11.25 -23.52 -12.95
C VAL A 61 9.90 -22.83 -12.84
N VAL A 62 9.47 -22.14 -13.90
CA VAL A 62 8.26 -21.31 -13.86
C VAL A 62 7.01 -22.16 -13.61
N GLN A 63 6.84 -23.24 -14.37
CA GLN A 63 5.66 -24.10 -14.25
C GLN A 63 5.57 -24.76 -12.88
N VAL A 64 6.71 -25.16 -12.29
CA VAL A 64 6.76 -25.72 -10.93
C VAL A 64 6.33 -24.68 -9.91
N ILE A 65 6.79 -23.43 -10.04
CA ILE A 65 6.40 -22.34 -9.14
C ILE A 65 4.90 -22.04 -9.27
N GLU A 66 4.38 -21.89 -10.50
CA GLU A 66 2.96 -21.62 -10.74
C GLU A 66 2.04 -22.68 -10.15
N GLN A 67 2.41 -23.95 -10.25
CA GLN A 67 1.66 -25.06 -9.64
C GLN A 67 1.61 -24.95 -8.11
N GLN A 68 2.67 -24.44 -7.48
CA GLN A 68 2.73 -24.24 -6.02
C GLN A 68 2.04 -22.95 -5.56
N LEU A 69 1.79 -22.00 -6.46
CA LEU A 69 1.07 -20.75 -6.16
C LEU A 69 -0.47 -20.92 -6.13
N ASN A 70 -0.98 -22.15 -6.24
CA ASN A 70 -2.40 -22.45 -6.10
C ASN A 70 -2.87 -22.26 -4.65
N GLY A 71 -4.03 -21.63 -4.47
CA GLY A 71 -4.67 -21.46 -3.15
C GLY A 71 -4.23 -20.21 -2.38
N ILE A 72 -3.61 -19.23 -3.05
CA ILE A 72 -3.31 -17.94 -2.43
C ILE A 72 -4.59 -17.10 -2.34
N ASP A 73 -4.95 -16.69 -1.13
CA ASP A 73 -6.08 -15.79 -0.90
C ASP A 73 -5.86 -14.44 -1.61
N HIS A 74 -6.94 -13.93 -2.23
CA HIS A 74 -6.96 -12.65 -2.96
C HIS A 74 -6.03 -12.58 -4.19
N LEU A 75 -5.56 -13.71 -4.70
CA LEU A 75 -4.82 -13.76 -5.96
C LEU A 75 -5.77 -13.51 -7.15
N ARG A 76 -5.46 -12.47 -7.95
CA ARG A 76 -6.26 -12.09 -9.13
C ARG A 76 -5.75 -12.72 -10.42
N TYR A 77 -4.45 -12.63 -10.65
CA TYR A 77 -3.79 -13.17 -11.84
C TYR A 77 -2.33 -13.48 -11.52
N VAL A 78 -1.76 -14.41 -12.29
CA VAL A 78 -0.33 -14.69 -12.35
C VAL A 78 0.12 -14.41 -13.79
N SER A 79 1.26 -13.75 -13.94
CA SER A 79 1.90 -13.50 -15.23
C SER A 79 3.39 -13.80 -15.12
N SER A 80 3.91 -14.52 -16.11
CA SER A 80 5.30 -14.94 -16.16
C SER A 80 5.92 -14.43 -17.45
N GLU A 81 7.06 -13.76 -17.35
CA GLU A 81 7.81 -13.24 -18.49
C GLU A 81 9.23 -13.81 -18.46
N LEU A 82 9.71 -14.25 -19.62
CA LEU A 82 11.05 -14.80 -19.79
C LEU A 82 11.89 -13.85 -20.62
N LEU A 83 12.98 -13.35 -20.04
CA LEU A 83 14.03 -12.65 -20.77
C LEU A 83 15.05 -13.68 -21.24
N SER A 84 15.07 -13.98 -22.55
CA SER A 84 16.11 -14.77 -23.19
C SER A 84 17.22 -13.85 -23.71
N GLU A 85 18.47 -14.07 -23.30
CA GLU A 85 19.64 -13.71 -24.11
C GLU A 85 19.94 -14.80 -25.13
#